data_AF-A0A1J4URF1-F1
#
_entry.id   AF-A0A1J4URF1-F1
#
_cell.length_a   1.000
_cell.length_b   1.000
_cell.length_c   1.000
_cell.angle_alpha   90.00
_cell.angle_beta   90.00
_cell.angle_gamma   90.00
#
_symmetry.space_group_name_H-M   'P 1'
#
loop_
_entity.id
_entity.type
_entity.pdbx_description
1 polymer ?
#
loop_
_entity_poly.entity_id
_entity_poly.type
_entity_poly.pdbx_seq_one_letter_code
_entity_poly.pdbx_strand_id
1 'polypeptide(L)'
;MDDLPETQAGGPPVAVTESEEIEEESMQTKLATAKQDSLKIIEAALFLSNKPLPLADLAMTANNIRVQDARRLVEKLKKEYDERSSAMEVDLAENGEATLQVRSQYVASVAKLSKNVEMTRKASRILGLVAKKGQLLQSELKKYFRGEIYLYVHELRNLGYVTAEKHGNTRALKLTKKFHDTFQMSATE
;
A
#
# COMPACT_ATOMS: atom_id res chain seq x y z
N MET A 1 -78.85 -31.93 -36.77
CA MET A 1 -78.97 -30.47 -36.70
C MET A 1 -78.77 -30.07 -35.26
N ASP A 2 -77.72 -29.40 -34.82
CA ASP A 2 -76.58 -28.75 -35.45
C ASP A 2 -75.53 -28.58 -34.32
N ASP A 3 -74.35 -29.16 -34.50
CA ASP A 3 -73.05 -28.48 -34.67
C ASP A 3 -72.31 -28.17 -33.33
N LEU A 4 -71.12 -28.77 -33.19
CA LEU A 4 -70.08 -28.35 -32.25
C LEU A 4 -69.20 -27.31 -32.98
N PRO A 5 -68.57 -26.36 -32.27
CA PRO A 5 -67.15 -26.61 -31.98
C PRO A 5 -66.66 -26.11 -30.61
N GLU A 6 -65.77 -26.95 -30.05
CA GLU A 6 -64.46 -26.64 -29.45
C GLU A 6 -64.27 -25.42 -28.52
N THR A 7 -63.98 -25.77 -27.25
CA THR A 7 -62.88 -25.26 -26.41
C THR A 7 -62.28 -23.89 -26.71
N GLN A 8 -62.40 -22.97 -25.74
CA GLN A 8 -61.25 -22.14 -25.33
C GLN A 8 -61.13 -22.13 -23.80
N ALA A 9 -60.13 -22.85 -23.33
CA ALA A 9 -59.47 -22.59 -22.06
C ALA A 9 -58.64 -21.31 -22.20
N GLY A 10 -58.73 -20.43 -21.22
CA GLY A 10 -57.95 -19.20 -21.17
C GLY A 10 -57.84 -18.68 -19.74
N GLY A 11 -56.97 -19.31 -18.95
CA GLY A 11 -56.32 -18.66 -17.82
C GLY A 11 -54.81 -18.92 -17.92
N PRO A 12 -53.95 -18.18 -17.21
CA PRO A 12 -54.00 -16.79 -16.72
C PRO A 12 -52.88 -15.93 -17.38
N PRO A 13 -52.69 -14.63 -17.10
CA PRO A 13 -51.40 -13.98 -17.33
C PRO A 13 -50.74 -13.70 -15.98
N VAL A 14 -49.97 -14.67 -15.44
CA VAL A 14 -49.16 -14.43 -14.21
C VAL A 14 -47.73 -15.00 -14.30
N ALA A 15 -47.35 -15.71 -15.38
CA ALA A 15 -46.06 -16.42 -15.42
C ALA A 15 -44.84 -15.59 -15.88
N VAL A 16 -45.02 -14.33 -16.30
CA VAL A 16 -43.90 -13.53 -16.86
C VAL A 16 -43.11 -12.80 -15.75
N THR A 17 -43.76 -12.43 -14.65
CA THR A 17 -43.15 -11.62 -13.57
C THR A 17 -42.24 -12.40 -12.61
N GLU A 18 -42.57 -13.64 -12.28
CA GLU A 18 -41.73 -14.45 -11.35
C GLU A 18 -40.37 -14.83 -11.94
N SER A 19 -40.27 -14.97 -13.27
CA SER A 19 -39.03 -15.37 -13.92
C SER A 19 -38.01 -14.22 -13.99
N GLU A 20 -38.48 -12.98 -14.13
CA GLU A 20 -37.63 -11.78 -14.13
C GLU A 20 -37.18 -11.40 -12.71
N GLU A 21 -38.06 -11.53 -11.71
CA GLU A 21 -37.74 -11.23 -10.30
C GLU A 21 -36.65 -12.17 -9.73
N ILE A 22 -36.68 -13.46 -10.11
CA ILE A 22 -35.68 -14.45 -9.67
C ILE A 22 -34.30 -14.20 -10.32
N GLU A 23 -34.25 -13.72 -11.57
CA GLU A 23 -33.00 -13.36 -12.24
C GLU A 23 -32.37 -12.08 -11.68
N GLU A 24 -33.18 -11.08 -11.35
CA GLU A 24 -32.71 -9.83 -10.73
C GLU A 24 -32.12 -10.07 -9.33
N GLU A 25 -32.77 -10.89 -8.50
CA GLU A 25 -32.32 -11.21 -7.13
C GLU A 25 -31.02 -12.05 -7.14
N SER A 26 -30.91 -12.98 -8.09
CA SER A 26 -29.70 -13.80 -8.33
C SER A 26 -28.52 -12.96 -8.82
N MET A 27 -28.75 -11.99 -9.72
CA MET A 27 -27.73 -11.05 -10.16
C MET A 27 -27.28 -10.11 -9.04
N GLN A 28 -28.21 -9.58 -8.24
CA GLN A 28 -27.91 -8.67 -7.13
C GLN A 28 -27.09 -9.36 -6.04
N THR A 29 -27.38 -10.63 -5.75
CA THR A 29 -26.62 -11.45 -4.79
C THR A 29 -25.19 -11.72 -5.27
N LYS A 30 -24.99 -12.04 -6.55
CA LYS A 30 -23.65 -12.23 -7.13
C LYS A 30 -22.83 -10.94 -7.15
N LEU A 31 -23.45 -9.81 -7.49
CA LEU A 31 -22.78 -8.50 -7.55
C LEU A 31 -22.35 -8.03 -6.15
N ALA A 32 -23.18 -8.25 -5.13
CA ALA A 32 -22.88 -7.91 -3.74
C ALA A 32 -21.69 -8.74 -3.20
N THR A 33 -21.66 -10.04 -3.53
CA THR A 33 -20.58 -10.95 -3.11
C THR A 33 -19.25 -10.56 -3.77
N ALA A 34 -19.24 -10.33 -5.09
CA ALA A 34 -18.04 -9.90 -5.82
C ALA A 34 -17.49 -8.56 -5.31
N LYS A 35 -18.38 -7.63 -4.95
CA LYS A 35 -17.99 -6.32 -4.39
C LYS A 35 -17.43 -6.44 -2.96
N GLN A 36 -17.96 -7.37 -2.17
CA GLN A 36 -17.44 -7.69 -0.84
C GLN A 36 -16.06 -8.35 -0.92
N ASP A 37 -15.82 -9.16 -1.96
CA ASP A 37 -14.52 -9.76 -2.21
C ASP A 37 -13.48 -8.72 -2.65
N SER A 38 -13.84 -7.77 -3.54
CA SER A 38 -12.95 -6.67 -3.92
C SER A 38 -12.51 -5.80 -2.73
N LEU A 39 -13.41 -5.52 -1.79
CA LEU A 39 -13.06 -4.75 -0.57
C LEU A 39 -12.02 -5.49 0.28
N LYS A 40 -12.22 -6.78 0.52
CA LYS A 40 -11.28 -7.63 1.29
C LYS A 40 -9.94 -7.77 0.59
N ILE A 41 -9.93 -7.86 -0.75
CA ILE A 41 -8.69 -7.90 -1.54
C ILE A 41 -7.91 -6.59 -1.41
N ILE A 42 -8.59 -5.43 -1.47
CA ILE A 42 -7.94 -4.11 -1.26
C ILE A 42 -7.35 -4.02 0.14
N GLU A 43 -8.10 -4.42 1.17
CA GLU A 43 -7.61 -4.45 2.55
C GLU A 43 -6.35 -5.32 2.69
N ALA A 44 -6.39 -6.54 2.14
CA ALA A 44 -5.25 -7.46 2.15
C ALA A 44 -4.04 -6.89 1.38
N ALA A 45 -4.27 -6.24 0.24
CA ALA A 45 -3.22 -5.61 -0.57
C ALA A 45 -2.53 -4.47 0.20
N LEU A 46 -3.31 -3.60 0.84
CA LEU A 46 -2.79 -2.50 1.66
C LEU A 46 -2.03 -3.00 2.89
N PHE A 47 -2.54 -4.06 3.53
CA PHE A 47 -1.87 -4.69 4.67
C PHE A 47 -0.51 -5.29 4.27
N LEU A 48 -0.47 -6.02 3.16
CA LEU A 48 0.74 -6.71 2.71
C LEU A 48 1.78 -5.75 2.11
N SER A 49 1.34 -4.67 1.45
CA SER A 49 2.26 -3.73 0.79
C SER A 49 3.15 -2.98 1.78
N ASN A 50 2.62 -2.66 2.96
CA ASN A 50 3.28 -1.86 4.00
C ASN A 50 3.88 -0.54 3.44
N LYS A 51 3.26 0.00 2.39
CA LYS A 51 3.65 1.23 1.70
C LYS A 51 2.43 1.84 0.99
N PRO A 52 2.48 3.14 0.64
CA PRO A 52 1.46 3.75 -0.20
C PRO A 52 1.31 3.01 -1.53
N LEU A 53 0.05 2.72 -1.90
CA LEU A 53 -0.31 2.09 -3.16
C LEU A 53 -1.20 3.03 -3.99
N PRO A 54 -0.88 3.24 -5.27
CA PRO A 54 -1.76 3.96 -6.18
C PRO A 54 -3.12 3.27 -6.31
N LEU A 55 -4.19 4.05 -6.44
CA LEU A 55 -5.54 3.52 -6.69
C LEU A 55 -5.61 2.67 -7.97
N ALA A 56 -4.75 2.92 -8.96
CA ALA A 56 -4.65 2.11 -10.17
C ALA A 56 -4.21 0.67 -9.87
N ASP A 57 -3.18 0.51 -9.03
CA ASP A 57 -2.66 -0.81 -8.63
C ASP A 57 -3.69 -1.58 -7.80
N LEU A 58 -4.40 -0.88 -6.91
CA LEU A 58 -5.50 -1.46 -6.13
C LEU A 58 -6.65 -1.90 -7.03
N ALA A 59 -7.00 -1.10 -8.04
CA ALA A 59 -8.05 -1.42 -8.99
C ALA A 59 -7.70 -2.67 -9.82
N MET A 60 -6.45 -2.76 -10.29
CA MET A 60 -5.94 -3.95 -10.99
C MET A 60 -5.97 -5.18 -10.09
N THR A 61 -5.51 -5.06 -8.85
CA THR A 61 -5.46 -6.17 -7.88
C THR A 61 -6.85 -6.67 -7.49
N ALA A 62 -7.82 -5.77 -7.36
CA ALA A 62 -9.18 -6.07 -6.91
C ALA A 62 -10.11 -6.45 -8.07
N ASN A 63 -9.74 -7.48 -8.84
CA ASN A 63 -10.48 -7.99 -10.00
C ASN A 63 -10.62 -6.96 -11.14
N ASN A 64 -9.57 -6.16 -11.36
CA ASN A 64 -9.49 -5.24 -12.50
C ASN A 64 -10.69 -4.26 -12.62
N ILE A 65 -11.14 -3.75 -11.47
CA ILE A 65 -12.23 -2.77 -11.37
C ILE A 65 -11.79 -1.40 -11.89
N ARG A 66 -12.72 -0.44 -11.97
CA ARG A 66 -12.39 0.95 -12.31
C ARG A 66 -11.70 1.63 -11.13
N VAL A 67 -10.78 2.54 -11.43
CA VAL A 67 -10.05 3.34 -10.41
C VAL A 67 -11.00 4.12 -9.50
N GLN A 68 -12.10 4.64 -10.04
CA GLN A 68 -13.14 5.33 -9.25
C GLN A 68 -13.85 4.38 -8.27
N ASP A 69 -14.07 3.13 -8.66
CA ASP A 69 -14.68 2.12 -7.80
C ASP A 69 -13.70 1.71 -6.68
N ALA A 70 -12.41 1.57 -7.00
CA ALA A 70 -11.35 1.35 -6.00
C ALA A 70 -11.28 2.49 -4.98
N ARG A 71 -11.38 3.75 -5.42
CA ARG A 71 -11.44 4.92 -4.52
C ARG A 71 -12.60 4.81 -3.54
N ARG A 72 -13.81 4.52 -4.04
CA ARG A 72 -15.00 4.34 -3.20
C ARG A 72 -14.84 3.21 -2.18
N LEU A 73 -14.19 2.10 -2.58
CA LEU A 73 -13.91 0.99 -1.68
C LEU A 73 -12.88 1.36 -0.61
N VAL A 74 -11.83 2.11 -0.95
CA VAL A 74 -10.85 2.63 0.03
C VAL A 74 -11.52 3.59 1.01
N GLU A 75 -12.34 4.52 0.54
CA GLU A 75 -13.10 5.44 1.40
C GLU A 75 -14.06 4.69 2.34
N LYS A 76 -14.71 3.65 1.83
CA LYS A 76 -15.54 2.75 2.64
C LYS A 76 -14.69 2.05 3.72
N LEU A 77 -13.54 1.50 3.35
CA LEU A 77 -12.64 0.81 4.28
C LEU A 77 -12.14 1.76 5.38
N LYS A 78 -11.77 2.99 5.01
CA LYS A 78 -11.42 4.06 5.96
C LYS A 78 -12.53 4.27 6.99
N LYS A 79 -13.77 4.41 6.54
CA LYS A 79 -14.93 4.59 7.42
C LYS A 79 -15.14 3.39 8.34
N GLU A 80 -15.01 2.16 7.85
CA GLU A 80 -15.16 0.95 8.67
C GLU A 80 -14.09 0.86 9.79
N TYR A 81 -12.84 1.24 9.48
CA TYR A 81 -11.75 1.29 10.47
C TYR A 81 -11.94 2.40 11.52
N ASP A 82 -12.51 3.54 11.12
CA ASP A 82 -12.86 4.64 12.01
C ASP A 82 -14.03 4.27 12.93
N GLU A 83 -15.11 3.72 12.37
CA GLU A 83 -16.30 3.30 13.14
C GLU A 83 -15.99 2.21 14.17
N ARG A 84 -15.10 1.27 13.83
CA ARG A 84 -14.65 0.21 14.77
C ARG A 84 -13.70 0.73 15.85
N SER A 85 -13.26 1.99 15.80
CA SER A 85 -12.22 2.53 16.69
C SER A 85 -10.95 1.66 16.68
N SER A 86 -10.55 1.20 15.50
CA SER A 86 -9.37 0.33 15.31
C SER A 86 -8.07 1.05 15.70
N ALA A 87 -7.05 0.30 16.14
CA ALA A 87 -5.69 0.82 16.34
C ALA A 87 -4.98 1.17 15.03
N MET A 88 -5.55 0.74 13.91
CA MET A 88 -5.10 1.02 12.55
C MET A 88 -6.07 1.98 11.85
N GLU A 89 -5.59 2.64 10.81
CA GLU A 89 -6.36 3.52 9.95
C GLU A 89 -5.97 3.35 8.48
N VAL A 90 -6.92 3.66 7.61
CA VAL A 90 -6.67 3.76 6.16
C VAL A 90 -6.52 5.23 5.83
N ASP A 91 -5.36 5.59 5.29
CA ASP A 91 -5.12 6.91 4.73
C ASP A 91 -5.29 6.90 3.20
N LEU A 92 -5.84 7.98 2.68
CA LEU A 92 -6.01 8.21 1.24
C LEU A 92 -5.50 9.61 0.94
N ALA A 93 -4.31 9.68 0.36
CA ALA A 93 -3.65 10.94 0.02
C ALA A 93 -4.29 11.60 -1.20
N GLU A 94 -4.12 12.92 -1.31
CA GLU A 94 -4.67 13.72 -2.41
C GLU A 94 -4.16 13.28 -3.78
N ASN A 95 -2.92 12.79 -3.84
CA ASN A 95 -2.30 12.23 -5.04
C ASN A 95 -2.92 10.88 -5.50
N GLY A 96 -3.88 10.34 -4.75
CA GLY A 96 -4.56 9.09 -5.07
C GLY A 96 -3.79 7.84 -4.64
N GLU A 97 -2.93 7.94 -3.62
CA GLU A 97 -2.31 6.79 -2.98
C GLU A 97 -3.02 6.45 -1.67
N ALA A 98 -3.22 5.15 -1.42
CA ALA A 98 -3.83 4.66 -0.20
C ALA A 98 -2.83 3.82 0.63
N THR A 99 -2.94 3.91 1.96
CA THR A 99 -2.06 3.17 2.89
C THR A 99 -2.87 2.65 4.07
N LEU A 100 -2.59 1.44 4.53
CA LEU A 100 -3.06 0.95 5.83
C LEU A 100 -1.93 1.13 6.85
N GLN A 101 -2.15 1.92 7.90
CA GLN A 101 -1.13 2.27 8.88
C GLN A 101 -1.64 2.23 10.32
N VAL A 102 -0.72 2.27 11.29
CA VAL A 102 -1.05 2.39 12.71
C VAL A 102 -1.38 3.84 13.02
N ARG A 103 -2.44 4.11 13.80
CA ARG A 103 -2.79 5.48 14.20
C ARG A 103 -1.66 6.12 15.00
N SER A 104 -1.43 7.40 14.77
CA SER A 104 -0.35 8.19 15.36
C SER A 104 -0.21 8.02 16.88
N GLN A 105 -1.32 7.96 17.62
CA GLN A 105 -1.35 7.78 19.07
C GLN A 105 -0.75 6.46 19.58
N TYR A 106 -0.69 5.41 18.75
CA TYR A 106 -0.14 4.10 19.11
C TYR A 106 1.27 3.86 18.55
N VAL A 107 1.71 4.65 17.56
CA VAL A 107 3.00 4.46 16.87
C VAL A 107 4.16 4.42 17.85
N ALA A 108 4.25 5.36 18.79
CA ALA A 108 5.36 5.42 19.75
C ALA A 108 5.48 4.15 20.62
N SER A 109 4.35 3.53 20.95
CA SER A 109 4.30 2.33 21.78
C SER A 109 4.76 1.07 21.04
N VAL A 110 4.51 1.00 19.74
CA VAL A 110 4.83 -0.17 18.89
C VAL A 110 6.06 0.03 18.01
N ALA A 111 6.65 1.22 17.99
CA ALA A 111 7.78 1.58 17.13
C ALA A 111 8.94 0.58 17.23
N LYS A 112 9.22 0.07 18.44
CA LYS A 112 10.27 -0.92 18.71
C LYS A 112 10.07 -2.26 17.97
N LEU A 113 8.86 -2.55 17.51
CA LEU A 113 8.51 -3.76 16.76
C LEU A 113 8.67 -3.59 15.24
N SER A 114 8.82 -2.34 14.76
CA SER A 114 9.00 -2.10 13.34
C SER A 114 10.34 -2.67 12.88
N LYS A 115 10.29 -3.64 11.97
CA LYS A 115 11.45 -4.21 11.28
C LYS A 115 12.06 -3.26 10.24
N ASN A 116 11.63 -2.00 10.18
CA ASN A 116 12.41 -0.97 9.49
C ASN A 116 13.72 -0.88 10.24
N VAL A 117 14.74 -1.52 9.69
CA VAL A 117 16.04 -1.67 10.34
C VAL A 117 16.50 -0.28 10.74
N GLU A 118 16.33 0.03 12.02
CA GLU A 118 16.76 1.28 12.61
C GLU A 118 18.27 1.21 12.54
N MET A 119 18.82 1.75 11.46
CA MET A 119 20.22 2.03 11.41
C MET A 119 20.54 2.81 12.69
N THR A 120 21.60 2.42 13.38
CA THR A 120 21.95 3.05 14.65
C THR A 120 21.95 4.57 14.50
N ARG A 121 21.63 5.29 15.58
CA ARG A 121 21.61 6.77 15.54
C ARG A 121 22.90 7.37 14.95
N LYS A 122 24.05 6.73 15.16
CA LYS A 122 25.33 7.13 14.55
C LYS A 122 25.36 6.84 13.04
N ALA A 123 24.91 5.66 12.59
CA ALA A 123 24.77 5.35 11.17
C ALA A 123 23.84 6.34 10.46
N SER A 124 22.69 6.68 11.04
CA SER A 124 21.76 7.69 10.48
C SER A 124 22.42 9.07 10.32
N ARG A 125 23.17 9.54 11.32
CA ARG A 125 23.92 10.81 11.19
C ARG A 125 25.01 10.76 10.12
N ILE A 126 25.72 9.64 10.01
CA ILE A 126 26.73 9.43 8.97
C ILE A 126 26.05 9.48 7.60
N LEU A 127 24.93 8.79 7.43
CA LEU A 127 24.16 8.78 6.19
C LEU A 127 23.70 10.18 5.79
N GLY A 128 23.15 10.95 6.73
CA GLY A 128 22.77 12.35 6.49
C GLY A 128 23.94 13.25 6.11
N LEU A 129 25.13 13.03 6.71
CA LEU A 129 26.33 13.76 6.32
C LEU A 129 26.78 13.42 4.89
N VAL A 130 26.75 12.15 4.51
CA VAL A 130 27.07 11.71 3.15
C VAL A 130 26.07 12.31 2.16
N ALA A 131 24.77 12.30 2.49
CA ALA A 131 23.73 12.91 1.66
C ALA A 131 23.97 14.40 1.43
N LYS A 132 24.33 15.14 2.48
CA LYS A 132 24.64 16.57 2.37
C LYS A 132 25.89 16.87 1.53
N LYS A 133 26.86 15.95 1.50
CA LYS A 133 28.16 16.16 0.84
C LYS A 133 28.24 15.55 -0.56
N GLY A 134 27.27 14.72 -0.95
CA GLY A 134 27.25 13.98 -2.22
C GLY A 134 28.24 12.81 -2.23
N GLN A 135 29.54 13.10 -2.10
CA GLN A 135 30.61 12.11 -2.02
C GLN A 135 31.52 12.41 -0.83
N LEU A 136 31.76 11.40 0.02
CA LEU A 136 32.59 11.55 1.21
C LEU A 136 33.53 10.36 1.37
N LEU A 137 34.81 10.60 1.69
CA LEU A 137 35.73 9.51 1.97
C LEU A 137 35.49 8.95 3.38
N GLN A 138 35.56 7.63 3.52
CA GLN A 138 35.39 6.95 4.80
C GLN A 138 36.43 7.42 5.84
N SER A 139 37.65 7.77 5.42
CA SER A 139 38.67 8.36 6.28
C SER A 139 38.27 9.73 6.85
N GLU A 140 37.47 10.51 6.14
CA GLU A 140 37.06 11.86 6.54
C GLU A 140 35.97 11.86 7.60
N LEU A 141 35.23 10.77 7.74
CA LEU A 141 34.23 10.63 8.80
C LEU A 141 34.82 10.83 10.19
N LYS A 142 36.10 10.52 10.39
CA LYS A 142 36.81 10.75 11.66
C LYS A 142 36.88 12.22 12.07
N LYS A 143 36.73 13.16 11.14
CA LYS A 143 36.64 14.60 11.41
C LYS A 143 35.32 14.97 12.10
N TYR A 144 34.27 14.19 11.88
CA TYR A 144 32.89 14.50 12.32
C TYR A 144 32.40 13.59 13.44
N PHE A 145 32.89 12.35 13.49
CA PHE A 145 32.40 11.32 14.42
C PHE A 145 33.55 10.68 15.19
N ARG A 146 33.33 10.43 16.49
CA ARG A 146 34.25 9.67 17.35
C ARG A 146 33.75 8.23 17.56
N GLY A 147 34.69 7.29 17.67
CA GLY A 147 34.43 5.86 17.89
C GLY A 147 34.55 5.00 16.63
N GLU A 148 33.91 3.82 16.64
CA GLU A 148 34.03 2.79 15.60
C GLU A 148 33.23 3.10 14.33
N ILE A 149 33.64 4.13 13.61
CA ILE A 149 32.97 4.61 12.37
C ILE A 149 32.85 3.51 11.32
N TYR A 150 33.85 2.63 11.22
CA TYR A 150 33.87 1.54 10.26
C TYR A 150 32.71 0.56 10.45
N LEU A 151 32.29 0.33 11.70
CA LEU A 151 31.14 -0.52 12.03
C LEU A 151 29.85 0.07 11.46
N TYR A 152 29.63 1.37 11.65
CA TYR A 152 28.43 2.06 11.16
C TYR A 152 28.41 2.18 9.63
N VAL A 153 29.58 2.35 8.99
CA VAL A 153 29.66 2.31 7.52
C VAL A 153 29.35 0.91 7.00
N HIS A 154 29.81 -0.13 7.69
CA HIS A 154 29.47 -1.52 7.35
C HIS A 154 27.96 -1.77 7.47
N GLU A 155 27.35 -1.28 8.55
CA GLU A 155 25.90 -1.29 8.76
C GLU A 155 25.15 -0.62 7.61
N LEU A 156 25.49 0.64 7.26
CA LEU A 156 24.85 1.37 6.15
C LEU A 156 24.98 0.64 4.81
N ARG A 157 26.10 -0.03 4.58
CA ARG A 157 26.32 -0.84 3.36
C ARG A 157 25.47 -2.12 3.37
N ASN A 158 25.39 -2.81 4.50
CA ASN A 158 24.54 -4.00 4.66
C ASN A 158 23.06 -3.67 4.46
N LEU A 159 22.64 -2.49 4.93
CA LEU A 159 21.30 -1.97 4.71
C LEU A 159 21.08 -1.49 3.28
N GLY A 160 22.13 -1.43 2.45
CA GLY A 160 22.05 -1.03 1.06
C GLY A 160 21.77 0.46 0.86
N TYR A 161 22.03 1.31 1.85
CA TYR A 161 21.87 2.76 1.71
C TYR A 161 23.09 3.43 1.07
N VAL A 162 24.28 2.86 1.25
CA VAL A 162 25.56 3.42 0.79
C VAL A 162 26.40 2.35 0.06
N THR A 163 27.03 2.73 -1.05
CA THR A 163 28.11 1.97 -1.69
C THR A 163 29.48 2.50 -1.27
N ALA A 164 30.48 1.63 -1.25
CA ALA A 164 31.83 1.96 -0.80
C ALA A 164 32.88 1.51 -1.83
N GLU A 165 33.25 2.42 -2.74
CA GLU A 165 34.18 2.17 -3.85
C GLU A 165 35.63 2.43 -3.40
N LYS A 166 36.59 1.65 -3.92
CA LYS A 166 38.01 1.83 -3.57
C LYS A 166 38.49 3.19 -4.11
N HIS A 167 39.08 3.99 -3.23
CA HIS A 167 39.63 5.30 -3.57
C HIS A 167 40.97 5.49 -2.86
N GLY A 168 42.06 5.13 -3.54
CA GLY A 168 43.40 5.08 -2.96
C GLY A 168 43.48 4.12 -1.77
N ASN A 169 43.93 4.63 -0.62
CA ASN A 169 44.04 3.89 0.65
C ASN A 169 42.76 3.91 1.49
N THR A 170 41.66 4.45 0.96
CA THR A 170 40.36 4.51 1.64
C THR A 170 39.23 4.15 0.68
N ARG A 171 37.98 4.35 1.11
CA ARG A 171 36.79 4.13 0.29
C ARG A 171 35.99 5.41 0.16
N ALA A 172 35.49 5.66 -1.05
CA ALA A 172 34.53 6.72 -1.31
C ALA A 172 33.12 6.17 -1.04
N LEU A 173 32.37 6.89 -0.21
CA LEU A 173 30.98 6.57 0.15
C LEU A 173 30.04 7.35 -0.75
N LYS A 174 29.11 6.64 -1.40
CA LYS A 174 28.07 7.21 -2.26
C LYS A 174 26.70 6.70 -1.86
N LEU A 175 25.68 7.55 -2.01
CA LEU A 175 24.30 7.15 -1.81
C LEU A 175 23.85 6.20 -2.92
N THR A 176 22.93 5.30 -2.57
CA THR A 176 22.32 4.35 -3.49
C THR A 176 20.95 4.82 -3.93
N LYS A 177 20.41 4.20 -5.00
CA LYS A 177 19.01 4.40 -5.40
C LYS A 177 18.02 4.13 -4.24
N LYS A 178 18.28 3.10 -3.43
CA LYS A 178 17.47 2.77 -2.25
C LYS A 178 17.34 3.94 -1.29
N PHE A 179 18.41 4.72 -1.07
CA PHE A 179 18.34 5.93 -0.25
C PHE A 179 17.35 6.94 -0.84
N HIS A 180 17.47 7.25 -2.13
CA HIS A 180 16.59 8.22 -2.80
C HIS A 180 15.12 7.77 -2.78
N ASP A 181 14.86 6.49 -3.05
CA ASP A 181 13.51 5.92 -3.02
C ASP A 181 12.91 5.94 -1.59
N THR A 182 13.71 5.64 -0.56
CA THR A 182 13.25 5.58 0.83
C THR A 182 12.99 6.97 1.43
N PHE A 183 13.83 7.95 1.10
CA PHE A 183 13.77 9.28 1.71
C PHE A 183 13.17 10.35 0.80
N GLN A 184 12.70 9.99 -0.40
CA GLN A 184 12.09 10.89 -1.38
C GLN A 184 12.95 12.14 -1.69
N MET A 185 14.28 12.00 -1.61
CA MET A 185 15.21 13.10 -1.88
C MET A 185 15.69 13.01 -3.33
N SER A 186 15.53 14.09 -4.11
CA SER A 186 16.16 14.20 -5.41
C SER A 186 17.68 14.22 -5.26
N ALA A 187 18.40 13.49 -6.13
CA ALA A 187 19.86 13.57 -6.17
C ALA A 187 20.27 15.02 -6.38
N THR A 188 20.93 15.60 -5.38
CA THR A 188 21.50 16.94 -5.52
C THR A 188 22.76 16.78 -6.36
N GLU A 189 22.73 17.33 -7.58
CA GLU A 189 23.89 17.48 -8.47
C GLU A 189 25.02 18.31 -7.84
#